data_AF-A0AAC9BGB6-F1
#
_entry.id   AF-A0AAC9BGB6-F1
#
_cell.length_a   1.000
_cell.length_b   1.000
_cell.length_c   1.000
_cell.angle_alpha   90.00
_cell.angle_beta   90.00
_cell.angle_gamma   90.00
#
_symmetry.space_group_name_H-M   'P 1'
#
loop_
_entity.id
_entity.type
_entity.pdbx_description
1 polymer ?
#
loop_
_entity_poly.entity_id
_entity_poly.type
_entity_poly.pdbx_seq_one_letter_code
_entity_poly.pdbx_strand_id
1 'polypeptide(L)'
;MQGELNGGVWDCHTHIYGPWDAFPLPADASYRPAEAPMTQLLALHEQLGVTHGVLVQAACYQSDHRALLAALAMTKGRYRGIALIDHTTSDDALRELHAGGVRGIRFNFMGHLPGDRDLGRLHELAERVGPMGWHVLLHGQLDQLLPVLDAWEDLDVPLVIDHMARQDATRPLDEAAMRELERHLRQDNRWIKLSGVDRVMQGAAPPWEAALPLMKRLVQAAPDRAIWGTDWPHPNIKGDVPDDSSLLAFVQEVCGPEAAEAVLVHNPQRLYF
;
A
#
# COMPACT_ATOMS: atom_id res chain seq x y z
N MET A 1 -25.28 13.58 3.94
CA MET A 1 -24.73 14.59 3.02
C MET A 1 -23.22 14.60 3.26
N GLN A 2 -22.52 13.69 2.58
CA GLN A 2 -21.05 13.64 2.62
C GLN A 2 -20.53 14.91 1.96
N GLY A 3 -19.72 15.69 2.66
CA GLY A 3 -19.06 16.85 2.06
C GLY A 3 -18.16 16.39 0.91
N GLU A 4 -18.21 17.09 -0.22
CA GLU A 4 -17.26 16.84 -1.32
C GLU A 4 -15.84 17.07 -0.80
N LEU A 5 -14.98 16.05 -0.91
CA LEU A 5 -13.56 16.16 -0.55
C LEU A 5 -12.84 17.00 -1.61
N ASN A 6 -12.28 18.15 -1.23
CA ASN A 6 -11.54 19.00 -2.16
C ASN A 6 -10.24 18.30 -2.57
N GLY A 7 -9.96 18.21 -3.88
CA GLY A 7 -8.73 17.60 -4.41
C GLY A 7 -8.84 16.15 -4.87
N GLY A 8 -9.98 15.51 -4.61
CA GLY A 8 -10.33 14.18 -5.10
C GLY A 8 -9.67 13.02 -4.34
N VAL A 9 -10.38 11.89 -4.24
CA VAL A 9 -9.96 10.74 -3.42
C VAL A 9 -8.77 10.02 -4.04
N TRP A 10 -7.84 9.58 -3.19
CA TRP A 10 -6.72 8.72 -3.54
C TRP A 10 -6.96 7.27 -3.12
N ASP A 11 -6.62 6.34 -4.00
CA ASP A 11 -6.41 4.94 -3.65
C ASP A 11 -4.91 4.60 -3.67
N CYS A 12 -4.31 4.46 -2.49
CA CYS A 12 -2.87 4.30 -2.34
C CYS A 12 -2.37 2.84 -2.34
N HIS A 13 -3.23 1.88 -2.67
CA HIS A 13 -2.81 0.49 -2.77
C HIS A 13 -3.71 -0.29 -3.72
N THR A 14 -3.23 -0.52 -4.94
CA THR A 14 -3.90 -1.38 -5.92
C THR A 14 -2.86 -2.21 -6.66
N HIS A 15 -3.31 -3.29 -7.26
CA HIS A 15 -2.54 -4.14 -8.17
C HIS A 15 -3.27 -4.23 -9.50
N ILE A 16 -2.56 -4.57 -10.58
CA ILE A 16 -3.17 -4.91 -11.85
C ILE A 16 -2.63 -6.25 -12.33
N TYR A 17 -3.48 -6.99 -13.03
CA TYR A 17 -3.19 -8.31 -13.58
C TYR A 17 -3.55 -8.32 -15.06
N GLY A 18 -2.54 -8.47 -15.91
CA GLY A 18 -2.73 -8.53 -17.35
C GLY A 18 -3.02 -7.15 -17.98
N PRO A 19 -3.62 -7.15 -19.18
CA PRO A 19 -4.16 -8.32 -19.86
C PRO A 19 -3.06 -9.31 -20.31
N TRP A 20 -3.35 -10.62 -20.28
CA TRP A 20 -2.35 -11.68 -20.45
C TRP A 20 -1.78 -11.80 -21.85
N ASP A 21 -2.49 -11.32 -22.86
CA ASP A 21 -2.05 -11.27 -24.25
C ASP A 21 -0.93 -10.25 -24.47
N ALA A 22 -0.99 -9.11 -23.78
CA ALA A 22 0.03 -8.06 -23.84
C ALA A 22 1.11 -8.23 -22.76
N PHE A 23 0.72 -8.66 -21.56
CA PHE A 23 1.58 -8.78 -20.39
C PHE A 23 1.47 -10.17 -19.76
N PRO A 24 1.99 -11.20 -20.44
CA PRO A 24 1.94 -12.57 -19.93
C PRO A 24 2.74 -12.69 -18.62
N LEU A 25 2.26 -13.55 -17.72
CA LEU A 25 3.01 -13.88 -16.51
C LEU A 25 4.31 -14.63 -16.85
N PRO A 26 5.39 -14.41 -16.08
CA PRO A 26 6.60 -15.22 -16.20
C PRO A 26 6.29 -16.70 -15.94
N ALA A 27 7.10 -17.60 -16.51
CA ALA A 27 6.87 -19.04 -16.41
C ALA A 27 6.86 -19.52 -14.95
N ASP A 28 7.71 -18.92 -14.13
CA ASP A 28 7.95 -19.16 -12.70
C ASP A 28 7.18 -18.18 -11.79
N ALA A 29 6.10 -17.57 -12.27
CA ALA A 29 5.24 -16.72 -11.45
C ALA A 29 4.80 -17.44 -10.15
N SER A 30 4.91 -16.78 -9.01
CA SER A 30 4.59 -17.34 -7.69
C SER A 30 3.11 -17.72 -7.53
N TYR A 31 2.22 -17.11 -8.31
CA TYR A 31 0.80 -17.43 -8.41
C TYR A 31 0.24 -16.92 -9.74
N ARG A 32 -0.94 -17.41 -10.14
CA ARG A 32 -1.63 -17.07 -11.40
C ARG A 32 -3.05 -16.58 -11.11
N PRO A 33 -3.27 -15.26 -10.95
CA PRO A 33 -4.59 -14.71 -10.68
C PRO A 33 -5.47 -14.65 -11.95
N ALA A 34 -6.75 -14.33 -11.79
CA ALA A 34 -7.59 -13.90 -12.90
C ALA A 34 -7.14 -12.53 -13.44
N GLU A 35 -7.51 -12.20 -14.68
CA GLU A 35 -7.23 -10.87 -15.24
C GLU A 35 -7.97 -9.79 -14.45
N ALA A 36 -7.25 -8.72 -14.16
CA ALA A 36 -7.73 -7.52 -13.50
C ALA A 36 -6.94 -6.33 -14.10
N PRO A 37 -7.16 -6.00 -15.38
CA PRO A 37 -6.38 -5.00 -16.10
C PRO A 37 -6.69 -3.59 -15.59
N MET A 38 -5.79 -2.65 -15.89
CA MET A 38 -5.93 -1.23 -15.53
C MET A 38 -7.27 -0.61 -15.97
N THR A 39 -7.85 -1.07 -17.08
CA THR A 39 -9.16 -0.57 -17.55
C THR A 39 -10.30 -0.90 -16.58
N GLN A 40 -10.27 -2.06 -15.92
CA GLN A 40 -11.26 -2.40 -14.89
C GLN A 40 -11.04 -1.56 -13.63
N LEU A 41 -9.78 -1.35 -13.23
CA LEU A 41 -9.45 -0.49 -12.09
C LEU A 41 -9.94 0.95 -12.31
N LEU A 42 -9.72 1.50 -13.51
CA LEU A 42 -10.20 2.84 -13.88
C LEU A 42 -11.73 2.95 -13.82
N ALA A 43 -12.45 1.93 -14.27
CA ALA A 43 -13.91 1.90 -14.18
C ALA A 43 -14.40 1.85 -12.73
N LEU A 44 -13.75 1.06 -11.87
CA LEU A 44 -14.01 1.05 -10.43
C LEU A 44 -13.75 2.43 -9.81
N HIS A 45 -12.60 3.03 -10.10
CA HIS A 45 -12.24 4.35 -9.56
C HIS A 45 -13.23 5.44 -9.99
N GLU A 46 -13.74 5.40 -11.22
CA GLU A 46 -14.80 6.29 -11.68
C GLU A 46 -16.08 6.14 -10.84
N GLN A 47 -16.49 4.90 -10.54
CA GLN A 47 -17.65 4.64 -9.68
C GLN A 47 -17.46 5.12 -8.24
N LEU A 48 -16.24 5.01 -7.70
CA LEU A 48 -15.90 5.42 -6.33
C LEU A 48 -15.56 6.92 -6.19
N GLY A 49 -15.45 7.66 -7.30
CA GLY A 49 -14.97 9.05 -7.28
C GLY A 49 -13.48 9.19 -6.96
N VAL A 50 -12.70 8.11 -7.15
CA VAL A 50 -11.25 8.12 -6.98
C VAL A 50 -10.59 8.76 -8.20
N THR A 51 -9.76 9.77 -7.95
CA THR A 51 -9.16 10.61 -9.00
C THR A 51 -7.66 10.36 -9.19
N HIS A 52 -7.01 9.83 -8.15
CA HIS A 52 -5.58 9.53 -8.10
C HIS A 52 -5.38 8.12 -7.52
N GLY A 53 -4.29 7.46 -7.87
CA GLY A 53 -4.04 6.12 -7.34
C GLY A 53 -2.60 5.66 -7.39
N VAL A 54 -2.33 4.55 -6.72
CA VAL A 54 -1.00 3.95 -6.63
C VAL A 54 -1.08 2.49 -7.07
N LEU A 55 -0.36 2.20 -8.14
CA LEU A 55 -0.19 0.85 -8.68
C LEU A 55 1.03 0.21 -8.03
N VAL A 56 0.80 -0.75 -7.15
CA VAL A 56 1.85 -1.54 -6.51
C VAL A 56 2.15 -2.73 -7.40
N GLN A 57 3.43 -2.90 -7.76
CA GLN A 57 3.88 -4.04 -8.55
C GLN A 57 3.41 -5.35 -7.92
N ALA A 58 2.69 -6.13 -8.72
CA ALA A 58 2.21 -7.43 -8.30
C ALA A 58 3.36 -8.45 -8.26
N ALA A 59 3.42 -9.24 -7.19
CA ALA A 59 4.49 -10.22 -7.00
C ALA A 59 4.52 -11.31 -8.09
N CYS A 60 3.40 -11.61 -8.75
CA CYS A 60 3.37 -12.54 -9.88
C CYS A 60 4.16 -12.05 -11.11
N TYR A 61 4.40 -10.75 -11.25
CA TYR A 61 5.24 -10.16 -12.31
C TYR A 61 6.71 -9.99 -11.90
N GLN A 62 7.04 -10.21 -10.62
CA GLN A 62 8.41 -10.05 -10.12
C GLN A 62 8.98 -8.67 -10.50
N SER A 63 10.18 -8.63 -11.11
CA SER A 63 10.86 -7.41 -11.59
C SER A 63 10.50 -7.02 -13.03
N ASP A 64 9.49 -7.65 -13.66
CA ASP A 64 8.96 -7.19 -14.95
C ASP A 64 7.91 -6.09 -14.73
N HIS A 65 8.33 -4.83 -14.86
CA HIS A 65 7.46 -3.66 -14.66
C HIS A 65 6.74 -3.21 -15.94
N ARG A 66 6.76 -3.96 -17.04
CA ARG A 66 6.15 -3.51 -18.32
C ARG A 66 4.66 -3.24 -18.19
N ALA A 67 3.92 -4.12 -17.50
CA ALA A 67 2.50 -3.92 -17.23
C ALA A 67 2.25 -2.66 -16.38
N LEU A 68 3.04 -2.47 -15.33
CA LEU A 68 2.99 -1.31 -14.44
C LEU A 68 3.21 0.00 -15.22
N LEU A 69 4.30 0.09 -15.98
CA LEU A 69 4.66 1.29 -16.73
C LEU A 69 3.65 1.62 -17.83
N ALA A 70 3.16 0.61 -18.54
CA ALA A 70 2.11 0.80 -19.54
C ALA A 70 0.82 1.33 -18.91
N ALA A 71 0.41 0.80 -17.76
CA ALA A 71 -0.75 1.27 -17.03
C ALA A 71 -0.58 2.72 -16.53
N LEU A 72 0.58 3.07 -15.97
CA LEU A 72 0.86 4.45 -15.52
C LEU A 72 0.77 5.46 -16.66
N ALA A 73 1.27 5.11 -17.85
CA ALA A 73 1.21 5.95 -19.04
C ALA A 73 -0.22 6.32 -19.46
N MET A 74 -1.22 5.48 -19.15
CA MET A 74 -2.63 5.75 -19.44
C MET A 74 -3.22 6.88 -18.58
N THR A 75 -2.59 7.22 -17.46
CA THR A 75 -3.24 8.01 -16.39
C THR A 75 -2.97 9.51 -16.46
N LYS A 76 -2.13 9.96 -17.42
CA LYS A 76 -1.68 11.35 -17.56
C LYS A 76 -1.08 11.89 -16.25
N GLY A 77 -0.35 11.04 -15.53
CA GLY A 77 0.35 11.40 -14.31
C GLY A 77 -0.52 11.47 -13.05
N ARG A 78 -1.80 11.07 -13.09
CA ARG A 78 -2.66 10.98 -11.89
C ARG A 78 -2.32 9.80 -10.98
N TYR A 79 -1.58 8.81 -11.49
CA TYR A 79 -1.18 7.64 -10.73
C TYR A 79 0.34 7.58 -10.53
N ARG A 80 0.77 6.89 -9.48
CA ARG A 80 2.17 6.55 -9.20
C ARG A 80 2.36 5.06 -9.06
N GLY A 81 3.59 4.62 -9.30
CA GLY A 81 3.97 3.21 -9.19
C GLY A 81 4.80 2.92 -7.95
N ILE A 82 4.71 1.67 -7.48
CA ILE A 82 5.67 1.07 -6.54
C ILE A 82 6.29 -0.14 -7.22
N ALA A 83 7.61 -0.20 -7.29
CA ALA A 83 8.34 -1.29 -7.93
C ALA A 83 8.74 -2.40 -6.94
N LEU A 84 8.93 -3.61 -7.47
CA LEU A 84 9.74 -4.64 -6.83
C LEU A 84 11.12 -4.63 -7.51
N ILE A 85 12.18 -4.43 -6.74
CA ILE A 85 13.57 -4.37 -7.23
C ILE A 85 14.45 -5.28 -6.38
N ASP A 86 15.66 -5.53 -6.87
CA ASP A 86 16.72 -6.22 -6.15
C ASP A 86 18.09 -5.55 -6.39
N HIS A 87 19.14 -6.12 -5.81
CA HIS A 87 20.51 -5.63 -5.94
C HIS A 87 21.08 -5.70 -7.36
N THR A 88 20.43 -6.44 -8.27
CA THR A 88 20.82 -6.53 -9.69
C THR A 88 20.16 -5.46 -10.55
N THR A 89 19.14 -4.77 -10.03
CA THR A 89 18.47 -3.67 -10.72
C THR A 89 19.47 -2.54 -10.97
N SER A 90 19.64 -2.10 -12.23
CA SER A 90 20.61 -1.07 -12.59
C SER A 90 20.11 0.34 -12.31
N ASP A 91 21.03 1.32 -12.24
CA ASP A 91 20.64 2.73 -12.07
C ASP A 91 19.82 3.25 -13.27
N ASP A 92 20.10 2.76 -14.48
CA ASP A 92 19.31 3.10 -15.67
C ASP A 92 17.88 2.58 -15.57
N ALA A 93 17.69 1.36 -15.06
CA ALA A 93 16.37 0.82 -14.78
C ALA A 93 15.64 1.66 -13.72
N LEU A 94 16.32 2.10 -12.67
CA LEU A 94 15.73 3.00 -11.67
C LEU A 94 15.31 4.35 -12.27
N ARG A 95 16.13 4.95 -13.15
CA ARG A 95 15.79 6.19 -13.86
C ARG A 95 14.58 6.00 -14.78
N GLU A 96 14.51 4.89 -15.50
CA GLU A 96 13.36 4.55 -16.35
C GLU A 96 12.08 4.41 -15.53
N LEU A 97 12.13 3.68 -14.42
CA LEU A 97 11.01 3.54 -13.48
C LEU A 97 10.57 4.91 -12.94
N HIS A 98 11.52 5.76 -12.54
CA HIS A 98 11.21 7.10 -12.04
C HIS A 98 10.53 7.97 -13.10
N ALA A 99 11.06 7.96 -14.33
CA ALA A 99 10.49 8.69 -15.47
C ALA A 99 9.08 8.17 -15.82
N GLY A 100 8.84 6.86 -15.67
CA GLY A 100 7.53 6.23 -15.84
C GLY A 100 6.53 6.51 -14.71
N GLY A 101 6.93 7.20 -13.64
CA GLY A 101 6.04 7.59 -12.54
C GLY A 101 6.13 6.70 -11.29
N VAL A 102 7.12 5.82 -11.19
CA VAL A 102 7.39 5.06 -9.95
C VAL A 102 7.97 6.01 -8.88
N ARG A 103 7.52 5.87 -7.63
CA ARG A 103 7.93 6.70 -6.48
C ARG A 103 8.27 5.90 -5.23
N GLY A 104 8.40 4.59 -5.35
CA GLY A 104 8.77 3.77 -4.22
C GLY A 104 9.04 2.33 -4.60
N ILE A 105 9.51 1.57 -3.61
CA ILE A 105 9.73 0.13 -3.69
C ILE A 105 8.96 -0.59 -2.58
N ARG A 106 8.79 -1.92 -2.67
CA ARG A 106 8.10 -2.72 -1.65
C ARG A 106 8.93 -3.91 -1.20
N PHE A 107 9.00 -4.11 0.11
CA PHE A 107 9.56 -5.31 0.73
C PHE A 107 8.47 -6.13 1.42
N ASN A 108 8.61 -7.45 1.35
CA ASN A 108 7.58 -8.37 1.78
C ASN A 108 8.12 -9.40 2.78
N PHE A 109 7.65 -9.29 4.02
CA PHE A 109 8.01 -10.15 5.14
C PHE A 109 6.99 -11.27 5.36
N MET A 110 5.86 -11.29 4.65
CA MET A 110 4.94 -12.43 4.70
C MET A 110 5.60 -13.67 4.09
N GLY A 111 5.67 -14.76 4.85
CA GLY A 111 6.42 -15.97 4.47
C GLY A 111 6.00 -16.61 3.13
N HIS A 112 4.73 -16.45 2.75
CA HIS A 112 4.15 -17.02 1.53
C HIS A 112 4.35 -16.17 0.27
N LEU A 113 4.94 -14.98 0.40
CA LEU A 113 5.20 -14.07 -0.71
C LEU A 113 6.71 -14.01 -1.01
N PRO A 114 7.11 -13.86 -2.29
CA PRO A 114 8.52 -13.77 -2.67
C PRO A 114 9.16 -12.46 -2.20
N GLY A 115 10.48 -12.48 -1.98
CA GLY A 115 11.28 -11.31 -1.59
C GLY A 115 12.52 -11.69 -0.77
N ASP A 116 13.54 -10.83 -0.80
CA ASP A 116 14.67 -10.91 0.13
C ASP A 116 14.19 -10.54 1.55
N ARG A 117 14.85 -11.11 2.56
CA ARG A 117 14.57 -10.88 3.98
C ARG A 117 15.83 -10.56 4.79
N ASP A 118 16.98 -10.45 4.11
CA ASP A 118 18.21 -9.95 4.70
C ASP A 118 18.10 -8.44 4.95
N LEU A 119 18.01 -8.04 6.21
CA LEU A 119 17.78 -6.64 6.58
C LEU A 119 18.90 -5.69 6.11
N GLY A 120 20.14 -6.18 6.00
CA GLY A 120 21.26 -5.36 5.52
C GLY A 120 21.10 -5.04 4.04
N ARG A 121 20.82 -6.05 3.22
CA ARG A 121 20.59 -5.85 1.76
C ARG A 121 19.35 -5.00 1.48
N LEU A 122 18.28 -5.21 2.25
CA LEU A 122 17.07 -4.41 2.13
C LEU A 122 17.30 -2.95 2.54
N HIS A 123 18.12 -2.71 3.57
CA HIS A 123 18.53 -1.35 3.97
C HIS A 123 19.32 -0.67 2.86
N GLU A 124 20.31 -1.34 2.27
CA GLU A 124 21.09 -0.80 1.14
C GLU A 124 20.19 -0.41 -0.04
N LEU A 125 19.17 -1.21 -0.35
CA LEU A 125 18.18 -0.88 -1.38
C LEU A 125 17.31 0.33 -1.01
N ALA A 126 16.92 0.46 0.25
CA ALA A 126 16.18 1.61 0.74
C ALA A 126 17.00 2.90 0.61
N GLU A 127 18.25 2.90 1.09
CA GLU A 127 19.18 4.02 0.96
C GLU A 127 19.43 4.40 -0.50
N ARG A 128 19.51 3.41 -1.39
CA ARG A 128 19.74 3.64 -2.82
C ARG A 128 18.60 4.43 -3.48
N VAL A 129 17.35 4.23 -3.08
CA VAL A 129 16.20 4.95 -3.65
C VAL A 129 15.90 6.28 -2.94
N GLY A 130 16.41 6.47 -1.72
CA GLY A 130 16.21 7.68 -0.92
C GLY A 130 16.54 8.99 -1.66
N PRO A 131 17.72 9.14 -2.30
CA PRO A 131 18.09 10.33 -3.08
C PRO A 131 17.16 10.64 -4.26
N MET A 132 16.34 9.68 -4.70
CA MET A 132 15.33 9.87 -5.76
C MET A 132 14.02 10.45 -5.23
N GLY A 133 13.92 10.70 -3.91
CA GLY A 133 12.68 11.07 -3.23
C GLY A 133 11.68 9.92 -3.13
N TRP A 134 12.14 8.67 -3.24
CA TRP A 134 11.28 7.50 -3.14
C TRP A 134 11.09 7.05 -1.70
N HIS A 135 10.04 6.25 -1.47
CA HIS A 135 9.74 5.63 -0.18
C HIS A 135 9.70 4.09 -0.28
N VAL A 136 9.66 3.43 0.86
CA VAL A 136 9.65 1.97 0.97
C VAL A 136 8.36 1.50 1.63
N LEU A 137 7.62 0.63 0.93
CA LEU A 137 6.50 -0.10 1.53
C LEU A 137 7.02 -1.33 2.28
N LEU A 138 6.49 -1.55 3.50
CA LEU A 138 6.76 -2.74 4.31
C LEU A 138 5.47 -3.54 4.49
N HIS A 139 5.45 -4.76 3.96
CA HIS A 139 4.31 -5.67 4.12
C HIS A 139 4.69 -6.84 5.03
N GLY A 140 4.01 -6.98 6.16
CA GLY A 140 4.24 -8.04 7.13
C GLY A 140 3.26 -7.97 8.30
N GLN A 141 3.33 -8.98 9.17
CA GLN A 141 2.66 -8.93 10.48
C GLN A 141 3.46 -8.06 11.44
N LEU A 142 2.78 -7.43 12.42
CA LEU A 142 3.41 -6.48 13.33
C LEU A 142 4.65 -7.04 14.05
N ASP A 143 4.60 -8.28 14.52
CA ASP A 143 5.73 -8.97 15.16
C ASP A 143 6.93 -9.18 14.23
N GLN A 144 6.69 -9.32 12.92
CA GLN A 144 7.74 -9.38 11.90
C GLN A 144 8.29 -7.99 11.56
N LEU A 145 7.46 -6.96 11.63
CA LEU A 145 7.83 -5.60 11.22
C LEU A 145 8.51 -4.80 12.34
N LEU A 146 8.18 -5.03 13.62
CA LEU A 146 8.81 -4.31 14.73
C LEU A 146 10.35 -4.40 14.72
N PRO A 147 10.97 -5.59 14.55
CA PRO A 147 12.43 -5.68 14.44
C PRO A 147 13.02 -4.91 13.25
N VAL A 148 12.28 -4.80 12.14
CA VAL A 148 12.70 -4.03 10.96
C VAL A 148 12.66 -2.54 11.26
N LEU A 149 11.56 -2.07 11.88
CA LEU A 149 11.38 -0.67 12.26
C LEU A 149 12.42 -0.24 13.30
N ASP A 150 12.75 -1.11 14.27
CA ASP A 150 13.81 -0.88 15.25
C ASP A 150 15.19 -0.83 14.58
N ALA A 151 15.49 -1.77 13.69
CA ALA A 151 16.78 -1.81 12.98
C ALA A 151 16.98 -0.59 12.06
N TRP A 152 15.89 -0.01 11.56
CA TRP A 152 15.91 1.12 10.61
C TRP A 152 15.48 2.43 11.27
N GLU A 153 15.61 2.55 12.59
CA GLU A 153 15.19 3.73 13.34
C GLU A 153 15.83 5.02 12.81
N ASP A 154 17.11 4.96 12.41
CA ASP A 154 17.89 6.07 11.87
C ASP A 154 17.76 6.25 10.34
N LEU A 155 16.96 5.42 9.66
CA LEU A 155 16.78 5.52 8.21
C LEU A 155 15.85 6.69 7.88
N ASP A 156 16.41 7.69 7.19
CA ASP A 156 15.70 8.91 6.75
C ASP A 156 14.63 8.64 5.68
N VAL A 157 14.78 7.57 4.90
CA VAL A 157 13.86 7.20 3.82
C VAL A 157 12.46 6.92 4.38
N PRO A 158 11.38 7.50 3.82
CA PRO A 158 10.05 7.24 4.34
C PRO A 158 9.68 5.76 4.25
N LEU A 159 9.18 5.23 5.36
CA LEU A 159 8.69 3.84 5.46
C LEU A 159 7.17 3.88 5.58
N VAL A 160 6.49 3.08 4.75
CA VAL A 160 5.04 2.98 4.71
C VAL A 160 4.64 1.56 5.07
N ILE A 161 3.99 1.41 6.20
CA ILE A 161 3.55 0.11 6.72
C ILE A 161 2.23 -0.26 6.01
N ASP A 162 2.23 -1.37 5.29
CA ASP A 162 1.06 -1.86 4.56
C ASP A 162 0.02 -2.49 5.51
N HIS A 163 -1.26 -2.31 5.16
CA HIS A 163 -2.42 -3.01 5.73
C HIS A 163 -2.45 -3.09 7.26
N MET A 164 -2.20 -1.97 7.94
CA MET A 164 -2.23 -1.87 9.41
C MET A 164 -1.33 -2.89 10.12
N ALA A 165 -0.21 -3.27 9.48
CA ALA A 165 0.69 -4.34 9.95
C ALA A 165 -0.01 -5.69 10.17
N ARG A 166 -1.09 -5.96 9.41
CA ARG A 166 -1.82 -7.24 9.37
C ARG A 166 -2.28 -7.73 10.76
N GLN A 167 -2.55 -6.82 11.69
CA GLN A 167 -3.01 -7.15 13.03
C GLN A 167 -4.39 -7.82 12.99
N ASP A 168 -4.67 -8.77 13.88
CA ASP A 168 -5.98 -9.43 13.95
C ASP A 168 -6.94 -8.58 14.79
N ALA A 169 -7.82 -7.82 14.13
CA ALA A 169 -8.80 -6.95 14.78
C ALA A 169 -9.96 -7.72 15.43
N THR A 170 -10.06 -9.04 15.20
CA THR A 170 -11.07 -9.89 15.85
C THR A 170 -10.68 -10.31 17.28
N ARG A 171 -9.46 -9.96 17.70
CA ARG A 171 -8.92 -10.25 19.03
C ARG A 171 -8.60 -8.95 19.77
N PRO A 172 -8.49 -8.98 21.11
CA PRO A 172 -7.94 -7.86 21.86
C PRO A 172 -6.56 -7.48 21.30
N LEU A 173 -6.34 -6.17 21.10
CA LEU A 173 -5.05 -5.67 20.66
C LEU A 173 -3.98 -5.98 21.71
N ASP A 174 -2.80 -6.37 21.24
CA ASP A 174 -1.63 -6.42 22.10
C ASP A 174 -1.19 -4.99 22.42
N GLU A 175 -1.49 -4.54 23.63
CA GLU A 175 -1.21 -3.18 24.06
C GLU A 175 0.29 -2.84 24.10
N ALA A 176 1.17 -3.81 24.29
CA ALA A 176 2.61 -3.58 24.25
C ALA A 176 3.08 -3.38 22.80
N ALA A 177 2.71 -4.29 21.90
CA ALA A 177 3.05 -4.18 20.48
C ALA A 177 2.46 -2.92 19.84
N MET A 178 1.21 -2.56 20.19
CA MET A 178 0.60 -1.32 19.71
C MET A 178 1.33 -0.06 20.17
N ARG A 179 1.83 -0.01 21.43
CA ARG A 179 2.62 1.14 21.90
C ARG A 179 3.94 1.29 21.14
N GLU A 180 4.60 0.19 20.78
CA GLU A 180 5.82 0.23 19.97
C GLU A 180 5.51 0.69 18.53
N LEU A 181 4.43 0.21 17.92
CA LEU A 181 4.00 0.70 16.61
C LEU A 181 3.71 2.20 16.65
N GLU A 182 2.96 2.68 17.67
CA GLU A 182 2.68 4.11 17.85
C GLU A 182 3.94 4.93 18.10
N ARG A 183 4.95 4.37 18.78
CA ARG A 183 6.26 5.02 18.97
C ARG A 183 6.95 5.25 17.62
N HIS A 184 6.98 4.23 16.77
CA HIS A 184 7.51 4.35 15.42
C HIS A 184 6.71 5.34 14.57
N LEU A 185 5.37 5.28 14.59
CA LEU A 185 4.49 6.16 13.81
C LEU A 185 4.59 7.65 14.20
N ARG A 186 5.10 7.97 15.39
CA ARG A 186 5.40 9.35 15.80
C ARG A 186 6.63 9.94 15.11
N GLN A 187 7.46 9.15 14.45
CA GLN A 187 8.56 9.65 13.61
C GLN A 187 8.01 10.25 12.31
N ASP A 188 8.62 11.34 11.84
CA ASP A 188 8.12 12.16 10.72
C ASP A 188 8.13 11.44 9.36
N ASN A 189 8.88 10.33 9.25
CA ASN A 189 9.02 9.55 8.03
C ASN A 189 8.37 8.17 8.11
N ARG A 190 7.52 7.91 9.12
CA ARG A 190 6.78 6.65 9.26
C ARG A 190 5.31 6.85 8.93
N TRP A 191 4.84 6.07 7.97
CA TRP A 191 3.51 6.14 7.38
C TRP A 191 2.78 4.82 7.57
N ILE A 192 1.45 4.88 7.53
CA ILE A 192 0.59 3.70 7.72
C ILE A 192 -0.53 3.69 6.69
N LYS A 193 -0.77 2.54 6.06
CA LYS A 193 -1.94 2.30 5.22
C LYS A 193 -3.08 1.73 6.05
N LEU A 194 -4.21 2.43 6.03
CA LEU A 194 -5.50 2.02 6.57
C LEU A 194 -6.28 1.13 5.57
N SER A 195 -5.58 0.31 4.80
CA SER A 195 -6.15 -0.60 3.80
C SER A 195 -6.24 -2.04 4.34
N GLY A 196 -7.02 -2.90 3.69
CA GLY A 196 -7.13 -4.31 4.07
C GLY A 196 -7.92 -4.54 5.37
N VAL A 197 -9.02 -3.81 5.58
CA VAL A 197 -9.89 -4.04 6.75
C VAL A 197 -10.48 -5.45 6.75
N ASP A 198 -10.88 -5.96 5.58
CA ASP A 198 -11.27 -7.34 5.33
C ASP A 198 -10.20 -8.33 5.83
N ARG A 199 -8.91 -8.02 5.61
CA ARG A 199 -7.78 -8.87 6.00
C ARG A 199 -7.57 -8.91 7.51
N VAL A 200 -7.61 -7.76 8.19
CA VAL A 200 -7.47 -7.68 9.66
C VAL A 200 -8.70 -8.26 10.36
N MET A 201 -9.84 -8.28 9.68
CA MET A 201 -11.10 -8.90 10.12
C MET A 201 -11.24 -10.38 9.70
N GLN A 202 -10.14 -11.02 9.29
CA GLN A 202 -10.10 -12.45 8.90
C GLN A 202 -11.09 -12.86 7.80
N GLY A 203 -11.44 -11.95 6.90
CA GLY A 203 -12.39 -12.19 5.81
C GLY A 203 -13.85 -12.02 6.18
N ALA A 204 -14.14 -11.45 7.36
CA ALA A 204 -15.50 -11.10 7.72
C ALA A 204 -16.03 -9.97 6.81
N ALA A 205 -17.31 -10.04 6.47
CA ALA A 205 -18.03 -8.97 5.77
C ALA A 205 -18.26 -7.75 6.72
N PRO A 206 -18.64 -6.57 6.19
CA PRO A 206 -19.07 -5.41 6.98
C PRO A 206 -20.11 -5.79 8.06
N PRO A 207 -20.19 -5.05 9.18
CA PRO A 207 -19.74 -3.66 9.38
C PRO A 207 -18.32 -3.44 9.96
N TRP A 208 -17.49 -4.48 10.12
CA TRP A 208 -16.09 -4.38 10.61
C TRP A 208 -15.86 -3.58 11.91
N GLU A 209 -16.88 -3.44 12.78
CA GLU A 209 -16.81 -2.62 14.00
C GLU A 209 -15.62 -2.96 14.91
N ALA A 210 -15.20 -4.22 14.95
CA ALA A 210 -14.05 -4.66 15.75
C ALA A 210 -12.71 -4.05 15.28
N ALA A 211 -12.61 -3.55 14.05
CA ALA A 211 -11.45 -2.83 13.54
C ALA A 211 -11.41 -1.35 13.94
N LEU A 212 -12.54 -0.78 14.41
CA LEU A 212 -12.61 0.65 14.76
C LEU A 212 -11.56 1.08 15.80
N PRO A 213 -11.34 0.35 16.92
CA PRO A 213 -10.33 0.74 17.91
C PRO A 213 -8.91 0.76 17.34
N LEU A 214 -8.57 -0.23 16.51
CA LEU A 214 -7.26 -0.30 15.84
C LEU A 214 -7.07 0.89 14.92
N MET A 215 -7.99 1.11 13.99
CA MET A 215 -7.83 2.14 12.97
C MET A 215 -7.85 3.55 13.57
N LYS A 216 -8.69 3.82 14.58
CA LYS A 216 -8.70 5.11 15.28
C LYS A 216 -7.36 5.40 15.96
N ARG A 217 -6.74 4.41 16.60
CA ARG A 217 -5.41 4.57 17.19
C ARG A 217 -4.34 4.87 16.13
N LEU A 218 -4.39 4.19 14.98
CA LEU A 218 -3.43 4.43 13.89
C LEU A 218 -3.60 5.83 13.28
N VAL A 219 -4.83 6.29 13.05
CA VAL A 219 -5.11 7.67 12.61
C VAL A 219 -4.58 8.68 13.63
N GLN A 220 -4.78 8.44 14.93
CA GLN A 220 -4.30 9.34 15.99
C GLN A 220 -2.77 9.35 16.12
N ALA A 221 -2.10 8.22 15.88
CA ALA A 221 -0.65 8.10 15.98
C ALA A 221 0.10 8.79 14.82
N ALA A 222 -0.53 8.85 13.64
CA ALA A 222 0.05 9.37 12.41
C ALA A 222 -0.98 10.19 11.60
N PRO A 223 -1.60 11.25 12.15
CA PRO A 223 -2.72 11.94 11.51
C PRO A 223 -2.37 12.56 10.15
N ASP A 224 -1.12 12.98 9.98
CA ASP A 224 -0.56 13.55 8.76
C ASP A 224 0.22 12.53 7.91
N ARG A 225 0.23 11.24 8.30
CA ARG A 225 0.97 10.14 7.65
C ARG A 225 0.16 8.84 7.51
N ALA A 226 -1.13 8.88 7.83
CA ALA A 226 -2.08 7.84 7.54
C ALA A 226 -2.68 8.05 6.15
N ILE A 227 -2.69 6.98 5.34
CA ILE A 227 -3.21 6.97 3.97
C ILE A 227 -4.11 5.74 3.78
N TRP A 228 -4.93 5.72 2.73
CA TRP A 228 -5.87 4.63 2.46
C TRP A 228 -5.73 4.05 1.06
N GLY A 229 -6.16 2.80 0.87
CA GLY A 229 -6.33 2.19 -0.44
C GLY A 229 -7.26 0.98 -0.39
N THR A 230 -7.81 0.58 -1.53
CA THR A 230 -8.76 -0.55 -1.61
C THR A 230 -8.08 -1.89 -1.43
N ASP A 231 -6.82 -2.00 -1.87
CA ASP A 231 -6.13 -3.27 -2.10
C ASP A 231 -6.75 -4.12 -3.23
N TRP A 232 -7.47 -3.48 -4.14
CA TRP A 232 -7.98 -4.10 -5.36
C TRP A 232 -6.82 -4.74 -6.17
N PRO A 233 -7.00 -5.94 -6.75
CA PRO A 233 -8.22 -6.74 -6.88
C PRO A 233 -8.32 -7.82 -5.79
N HIS A 234 -7.88 -7.49 -4.57
CA HIS A 234 -8.02 -8.33 -3.37
C HIS A 234 -7.27 -9.68 -3.44
N PRO A 235 -5.94 -9.68 -3.72
CA PRO A 235 -5.19 -10.93 -3.86
C PRO A 235 -5.14 -11.74 -2.55
N ASN A 236 -5.26 -13.07 -2.65
CA ASN A 236 -5.13 -13.98 -1.51
C ASN A 236 -6.06 -13.61 -0.34
N ILE A 237 -7.27 -13.14 -0.65
CA ILE A 237 -8.27 -12.81 0.35
C ILE A 237 -8.81 -14.07 1.05
N LYS A 238 -9.21 -13.93 2.32
CA LYS A 238 -10.01 -14.93 3.02
C LYS A 238 -11.48 -14.52 2.91
N GLY A 239 -12.38 -15.46 2.64
CA GLY A 239 -13.79 -15.14 2.47
C GLY A 239 -14.10 -14.51 1.12
N ASP A 240 -15.19 -13.75 1.07
CA ASP A 240 -15.68 -13.11 -0.16
C ASP A 240 -14.91 -11.82 -0.48
N VAL A 241 -14.84 -11.47 -1.76
CA VAL A 241 -14.28 -10.19 -2.21
C VAL A 241 -15.15 -9.05 -1.64
N PRO A 242 -14.58 -8.07 -0.92
CA PRO A 242 -15.34 -6.98 -0.35
C PRO A 242 -15.88 -6.05 -1.45
N ASP A 243 -16.98 -5.37 -1.14
CA ASP A 243 -17.42 -4.22 -1.92
C ASP A 243 -16.51 -3.03 -1.61
N ASP A 244 -15.77 -2.55 -2.61
CA ASP A 244 -14.83 -1.43 -2.46
C ASP A 244 -15.51 -0.12 -2.00
N SER A 245 -16.80 0.07 -2.31
CA SER A 245 -17.56 1.22 -1.82
C SER A 245 -17.79 1.14 -0.31
N SER A 246 -17.94 -0.06 0.23
CA SER A 246 -18.02 -0.31 1.67
C SER A 246 -16.67 -0.06 2.35
N LEU A 247 -15.54 -0.43 1.71
CA LEU A 247 -14.20 -0.12 2.24
C LEU A 247 -13.97 1.39 2.35
N LEU A 248 -14.35 2.16 1.32
CA LEU A 248 -14.25 3.61 1.31
C LEU A 248 -15.17 4.26 2.36
N ALA A 249 -16.42 3.81 2.46
CA ALA A 249 -17.36 4.30 3.46
C ALA A 249 -16.85 4.04 4.89
N PHE A 250 -16.27 2.86 5.13
CA PHE A 250 -15.75 2.50 6.44
C PHE A 250 -14.55 3.35 6.87
N VAL A 251 -13.59 3.63 5.97
CA VAL A 251 -12.47 4.52 6.34
C VAL A 251 -12.94 5.96 6.59
N GLN A 252 -13.95 6.43 5.86
CA GLN A 252 -14.56 7.75 6.11
C GLN A 252 -15.23 7.80 7.48
N GLU A 253 -15.92 6.73 7.89
CA GLU A 253 -16.49 6.61 9.24
C GLU A 253 -15.41 6.62 10.33
N VAL A 254 -14.36 5.81 10.15
CA VAL A 254 -13.21 5.73 11.08
C VAL A 254 -12.60 7.11 11.30
N CYS A 255 -12.33 7.84 10.21
CA CYS A 255 -11.65 9.13 10.26
C CYS A 255 -12.57 10.25 10.76
N GLY A 256 -13.88 10.13 10.54
CA GLY A 256 -14.80 11.24 10.71
C GLY A 256 -14.53 12.39 9.72
N PRO A 257 -15.32 13.48 9.79
CA PRO A 257 -15.24 14.58 8.83
C PRO A 257 -13.91 15.34 8.87
N GLU A 258 -13.24 15.41 10.03
CA GLU A 258 -12.00 16.19 10.19
C GLU A 258 -10.78 15.50 9.60
N ALA A 259 -10.62 14.18 9.82
CA ALA A 259 -9.42 13.47 9.37
C ALA A 259 -9.55 12.84 7.97
N ALA A 260 -10.77 12.70 7.44
CA ALA A 260 -11.00 12.05 6.14
C ALA A 260 -10.27 12.75 5.00
N GLU A 261 -10.27 14.10 4.97
CA GLU A 261 -9.59 14.86 3.91
C GLU A 261 -8.06 14.71 3.99
N ALA A 262 -7.50 14.68 5.20
CA ALA A 262 -6.08 14.41 5.39
C ALA A 262 -5.70 13.01 4.85
N VAL A 263 -6.43 11.97 5.26
CA VAL A 263 -6.14 10.56 4.92
C VAL A 263 -6.36 10.27 3.43
N LEU A 264 -7.43 10.81 2.85
CA LEU A 264 -7.87 10.48 1.49
C LEU A 264 -7.32 11.43 0.42
N VAL A 265 -6.76 12.58 0.79
CA VAL A 265 -6.28 13.60 -0.16
C VAL A 265 -4.90 14.14 0.18
N HIS A 266 -4.73 14.81 1.33
CA HIS A 266 -3.53 15.61 1.57
C HIS A 266 -2.28 14.78 1.89
N ASN A 267 -2.43 13.78 2.75
CA ASN A 267 -1.35 12.86 3.12
C ASN A 267 -0.80 12.11 1.89
N PRO A 268 -1.63 11.46 1.05
CA PRO A 268 -1.09 10.78 -0.12
C PRO A 268 -0.50 11.73 -1.15
N GLN A 269 -1.09 12.92 -1.34
CA GLN A 269 -0.48 13.93 -2.22
C GLN A 269 0.95 14.27 -1.78
N ARG A 270 1.19 14.47 -0.48
CA ARG A 270 2.52 14.76 0.09
C ARG A 270 3.53 13.61 -0.06
N LEU A 271 3.06 12.36 0.02
CA LEU A 271 3.95 11.20 -0.05
C LEU A 271 4.38 10.88 -1.48
N TYR A 272 3.49 11.10 -2.45
CA TYR A 272 3.67 10.62 -3.83
C TYR A 272 4.08 11.72 -4.84
N PHE A 273 3.98 13.01 -4.49
CA PHE A 273 4.23 14.17 -5.36
C PHE A 273 5.01 15.27 -4.63
#